data_AF-A0A7S2HGG4-F1
#
_entry.id   AF-A0A7S2HGG4-F1
#
_cell.length_a   1.000
_cell.length_b   1.000
_cell.length_c   1.000
_cell.angle_alpha   90.00
_cell.angle_beta   90.00
_cell.angle_gamma   90.00
#
_symmetry.space_group_name_H-M   'P 1'
#
loop_
_entity.id
_entity.type
_entity.pdbx_description
1 polymer ?
#
loop_
_entity_poly.entity_id
_entity_poly.type
_entity_poly.pdbx_seq_one_letter_code
_entity_poly.pdbx_strand_id
1 'polypeptide(L)'
;GPTLFFRPSPSSLYRNVLSPPMAMMPGDWVSWLRPAEFCPGAPKLYSDGSAGTTAGAIRRGQIADVWFLNALALVSAYPDILKQSFVCTQQEHQGRYCLQFFKEESWRNVVIDDFIPCDPLGRPVVAHTVDPNELWAMLIEKAYASLHGCYEALIHGSVSYALRDLTSGSVTKLSLRSPEWQALHESGELWNRLKTWCDSGYLIGAMRTEKPEEPLVDGVQCDGIHAILAAVETTAGNLVQMRNPWEGKSFNGKWSPGSEEWEVCDKSVYKITRYRKPDVRRTSTKNKYNQQSHNGGESSLEQYTFWIVYEDMVRIFDCLYTVNLHSKGESRVKTVTEAAKPWSNQLRRGTFPILGGGSPNNPSWVQNPQYQVQVAERSLVEVFLTQQDKMFHNITAPLPIGLLVYKFEWGSDLTLVKKLDALMENSLMGITQPFQPTREVSLQLTLNPGKYVIIPMCFHAIKDDDEYEDDDSAQGGPQGKDAARDNTPVPFWLSVFSQSMRQPLKLYSADEVEIDDHLSLAEGVTELEEDSKVLTENQVPGNDPEPMNATLALEALSSLVGDMWVIVRALQARKEKLSAKVEVLLQRAAAEAAEAAAAAALEETGH
;
A
#
# COMPACT_ATOMS: atom_id res chain seq x y z
N GLY A 1 -25.34 2.19 -19.08
CA GLY A 1 -24.88 3.59 -19.14
C GLY A 1 -23.36 3.61 -19.13
N PRO A 2 -22.70 4.54 -19.82
CA PRO A 2 -21.29 4.43 -20.17
C PRO A 2 -20.38 4.58 -18.94
N THR A 3 -19.58 3.54 -18.70
CA THR A 3 -18.25 3.53 -18.08
C THR A 3 -17.72 4.88 -17.57
N LEU A 4 -17.62 5.04 -16.24
CA LEU A 4 -16.97 6.17 -15.57
C LEU A 4 -15.46 6.15 -15.83
N PHE A 5 -15.06 6.54 -17.04
CA PHE A 5 -13.75 7.12 -17.30
C PHE A 5 -13.63 8.36 -16.40
N PHE A 6 -12.50 8.53 -15.72
CA PHE A 6 -12.15 9.76 -15.01
C PHE A 6 -11.90 10.87 -16.03
N ARG A 7 -12.95 11.61 -16.39
CA ARG A 7 -12.94 12.55 -17.51
C ARG A 7 -12.27 13.86 -17.11
N PRO A 8 -11.66 14.58 -18.07
CA PRO A 8 -11.18 15.93 -17.85
C PRO A 8 -12.36 16.92 -17.71
N SER A 9 -13.06 16.88 -16.58
CA SER A 9 -14.25 17.68 -16.30
C SER A 9 -14.35 18.09 -14.83
N PRO A 10 -15.17 19.11 -14.49
CA PRO A 10 -15.36 19.55 -13.09
C PRO A 10 -15.84 18.44 -12.14
N SER A 11 -16.57 17.44 -12.63
CA SER A 11 -17.01 16.28 -11.84
C SER A 11 -15.86 15.39 -11.35
N SER A 12 -14.68 15.47 -11.97
CA SER A 12 -13.48 14.77 -11.49
C SER A 12 -12.71 15.61 -10.46
N LEU A 13 -13.02 16.89 -10.33
CA LEU A 13 -12.47 17.77 -9.29
C LEU A 13 -13.35 17.76 -8.04
N TYR A 14 -14.67 17.81 -8.20
CA TYR A 14 -15.63 18.01 -7.10
C TYR A 14 -16.68 16.91 -7.02
N ARG A 15 -17.10 16.59 -5.79
CA ARG A 15 -18.26 15.75 -5.50
C ARG A 15 -19.55 16.44 -5.95
N ASN A 16 -19.66 17.73 -5.66
CA ASN A 16 -20.78 18.56 -6.11
C ASN A 16 -20.25 19.78 -6.88
N VAL A 17 -20.36 19.70 -8.21
CA VAL A 17 -19.90 20.76 -9.14
C VAL A 17 -20.60 22.11 -8.88
N LEU A 18 -21.82 22.10 -8.35
CA LEU A 18 -22.58 23.33 -8.04
C LEU A 18 -22.16 23.98 -6.73
N SER A 19 -21.43 23.27 -5.88
CA SER A 19 -20.98 23.74 -4.57
C SER A 19 -19.56 23.26 -4.27
N PRO A 20 -18.56 23.68 -5.06
CA PRO A 20 -17.17 23.29 -4.83
C PRO A 20 -16.66 23.84 -3.48
N PRO A 21 -15.76 23.13 -2.79
CA PRO A 21 -15.15 23.63 -1.56
C PRO A 21 -14.43 24.96 -1.78
N MET A 22 -14.60 25.93 -0.88
CA MET A 22 -13.96 27.25 -0.98
C MET A 22 -12.42 27.21 -1.05
N ALA A 23 -11.81 26.17 -0.49
CA ALA A 23 -10.36 25.98 -0.49
C ALA A 23 -9.80 25.46 -1.82
N MET A 24 -10.66 24.96 -2.72
CA MET A 24 -10.25 24.50 -4.05
C MET A 24 -10.49 25.59 -5.10
N MET A 25 -9.69 25.58 -6.16
CA MET A 25 -9.85 26.51 -7.28
C MET A 25 -11.21 26.33 -7.95
N PRO A 26 -11.90 27.38 -8.43
CA PRO A 26 -13.14 27.20 -9.18
C PRO A 26 -12.93 26.34 -10.43
N GLY A 27 -13.85 25.41 -10.71
CA GLY A 27 -13.76 24.51 -11.87
C GLY A 27 -13.61 25.24 -13.22
N ASP A 28 -14.24 26.41 -13.37
CA ASP A 28 -14.17 27.23 -14.59
C ASP A 28 -12.77 27.83 -14.85
N TRP A 29 -11.90 27.84 -13.85
CA TRP A 29 -10.52 28.31 -13.97
C TRP A 29 -9.53 27.18 -14.23
N VAL A 30 -10.00 25.92 -14.21
CA VAL A 30 -9.17 24.74 -14.43
C VAL A 30 -9.19 24.35 -15.90
N SER A 31 -8.01 24.27 -16.51
CA SER A 31 -7.83 23.69 -17.84
C SER A 31 -7.17 22.32 -17.72
N TRP A 32 -7.65 21.33 -18.46
CA TRP A 32 -7.05 19.99 -18.48
C TRP A 32 -6.07 19.89 -19.63
N LEU A 33 -4.78 19.80 -19.31
CA LEU A 33 -3.69 19.83 -20.29
C LEU A 33 -2.89 18.53 -20.22
N ARG A 34 -2.36 18.08 -21.36
CA ARG A 34 -1.38 16.98 -21.39
C ARG A 34 0.01 17.48 -21.00
N PRO A 35 0.91 16.61 -20.51
CA PRO A 35 2.27 16.99 -20.14
C PRO A 35 3.02 17.70 -21.27
N ALA A 36 2.82 17.28 -22.53
CA ALA A 36 3.43 17.91 -23.68
C ALA A 36 3.04 19.39 -23.90
N GLU A 37 1.96 19.85 -23.26
CA GLU A 37 1.45 21.23 -23.41
C GLU A 37 2.00 22.18 -22.32
N PHE A 38 2.44 21.67 -21.18
CA PHE A 38 2.92 22.49 -20.05
C PHE A 38 4.34 22.15 -19.56
N CYS A 39 4.89 20.98 -19.88
CA CYS A 39 6.28 20.65 -19.57
C CYS A 39 7.23 21.46 -20.47
N PRO A 40 8.28 22.10 -19.92
CA PRO A 40 9.25 22.85 -20.71
C PRO A 40 10.15 21.95 -21.59
N GLY A 41 10.29 20.67 -21.24
CA GLY A 41 11.05 19.67 -21.96
C GLY A 41 10.24 18.39 -22.21
N ALA A 42 10.91 17.35 -22.69
CA ALA A 42 10.26 16.07 -22.96
C ALA A 42 9.76 15.45 -21.64
N PRO A 43 8.44 15.15 -21.53
CA PRO A 43 7.90 14.53 -20.33
C PRO A 43 8.50 13.13 -20.12
N LYS A 44 8.79 12.82 -18.87
CA LYS A 44 9.36 11.54 -18.44
C LYS A 44 8.64 11.07 -17.19
N LEU A 45 8.47 9.75 -17.06
CA LEU A 45 7.80 9.20 -15.89
C LEU A 45 8.64 9.44 -14.62
N TYR A 46 9.95 9.24 -14.72
CA TYR A 46 10.91 9.44 -13.65
C TYR A 46 12.14 10.16 -14.17
N SER A 47 12.86 10.83 -13.28
CA SER A 47 14.17 11.39 -13.58
C SER A 47 15.27 10.32 -13.58
N ASP A 48 16.09 10.31 -14.64
CA ASP A 48 17.32 9.51 -14.71
C ASP A 48 18.41 10.16 -13.85
N GLY A 49 18.77 9.52 -12.74
CA GLY A 49 19.93 9.88 -11.93
C GLY A 49 21.17 9.09 -12.33
N SER A 50 22.35 9.58 -11.96
CA SER A 50 23.65 8.92 -12.21
C SER A 50 23.78 7.54 -11.54
N ALA A 51 22.89 7.21 -10.59
CA ALA A 51 22.78 5.92 -9.90
C ALA A 51 21.50 5.13 -10.24
N GLY A 52 20.73 5.55 -11.25
CA GLY A 52 19.44 4.96 -11.64
C GLY A 52 18.25 5.91 -11.45
N THR A 53 17.04 5.37 -11.65
CA THR A 53 15.77 6.10 -11.48
C THR A 53 15.70 6.74 -10.08
N THR A 54 15.63 8.06 -10.03
CA THR A 54 15.54 8.80 -8.77
C THR A 54 14.22 9.56 -8.75
N ALA A 55 13.37 9.30 -7.76
CA ALA A 55 12.17 10.12 -7.59
C ALA A 55 12.60 11.53 -7.18
N GLY A 56 12.23 12.56 -7.95
CA GLY A 56 12.46 13.95 -7.58
C GLY A 56 11.72 14.35 -6.30
N ALA A 57 12.14 15.46 -5.71
CA ALA A 57 11.44 16.04 -4.56
C ALA A 57 10.03 16.52 -4.96
N ILE A 58 9.05 16.31 -4.08
CA ILE A 58 7.65 16.65 -4.28
C ILE A 58 7.41 18.12 -3.96
N ARG A 59 6.70 18.81 -4.85
CA ARG A 59 6.05 20.11 -4.61
C ARG A 59 4.56 19.89 -4.39
N ARG A 60 4.02 20.47 -3.32
CA ARG A 60 2.60 20.40 -2.99
C ARG A 60 1.76 21.10 -4.05
N GLY A 61 0.64 20.50 -4.41
CA GLY A 61 -0.39 21.14 -5.22
C GLY A 61 -1.26 22.09 -4.39
N GLN A 62 -2.37 22.51 -4.97
CA GLN A 62 -3.43 23.29 -4.33
C GLN A 62 -4.51 22.40 -3.71
N ILE A 63 -4.43 21.08 -3.91
CA ILE A 63 -5.34 20.10 -3.31
C ILE A 63 -4.88 19.85 -1.86
N ALA A 64 -5.84 19.80 -0.94
CA ALA A 64 -5.56 19.64 0.48
C ALA A 64 -5.36 18.16 0.88
N ASP A 65 -4.53 17.42 0.15
CA ASP A 65 -4.30 15.98 0.29
C ASP A 65 -2.93 15.64 0.91
N VAL A 66 -2.36 16.56 1.72
CA VAL A 66 -1.00 16.43 2.29
C VAL A 66 -0.77 15.09 3.02
N TRP A 67 -1.82 14.47 3.58
CA TRP A 67 -1.75 13.15 4.19
C TRP A 67 -1.35 12.05 3.19
N PHE A 68 -1.87 12.12 1.96
CA PHE A 68 -1.54 11.20 0.88
C PHE A 68 -0.14 11.50 0.34
N LEU A 69 0.17 12.78 0.14
CA LEU A 69 1.50 13.21 -0.28
C LEU A 69 2.59 12.81 0.72
N ASN A 70 2.28 12.78 2.03
CA ASN A 70 3.17 12.28 3.08
C ASN A 70 3.49 10.78 2.94
N ALA A 71 2.48 9.96 2.66
CA ALA A 71 2.69 8.55 2.38
C ALA A 71 3.49 8.34 1.09
N LEU A 72 3.17 9.10 0.05
CA LEU A 72 3.84 9.08 -1.24
C LEU A 72 5.31 9.53 -1.12
N ALA A 73 5.59 10.55 -0.31
CA ALA A 73 6.92 11.02 0.06
C ALA A 73 7.77 9.89 0.65
N LEU A 74 7.21 9.12 1.60
CA LEU A 74 7.92 7.97 2.16
C LEU A 74 8.20 6.89 1.11
N VAL A 75 7.20 6.53 0.31
CA VAL A 75 7.36 5.53 -0.76
C VAL A 75 8.38 5.96 -1.81
N SER A 76 8.44 7.26 -2.13
CA SER A 76 9.37 7.83 -3.12
C SER A 76 10.85 7.68 -2.73
N ALA A 77 11.13 7.52 -1.43
CA ALA A 77 12.48 7.26 -0.94
C ALA A 77 12.97 5.84 -1.28
N TYR A 78 12.07 4.94 -1.72
CA TYR A 78 12.35 3.54 -2.07
C TYR A 78 11.93 3.28 -3.54
N PRO A 79 12.82 3.51 -4.52
CA PRO A 79 12.48 3.47 -5.95
C PRO A 79 11.82 2.18 -6.43
N ASP A 80 12.21 1.03 -5.87
CA ASP A 80 11.63 -0.27 -6.25
C ASP A 80 10.17 -0.40 -5.83
N ILE A 81 9.78 0.24 -4.73
CA ILE A 81 8.40 0.24 -4.22
C ILE A 81 7.58 1.27 -5.02
N LEU A 82 8.14 2.47 -5.25
CA LEU A 82 7.49 3.47 -6.10
C LEU A 82 7.19 2.95 -7.51
N LYS A 83 8.12 2.19 -8.11
CA LYS A 83 7.92 1.56 -9.42
C LYS A 83 6.83 0.50 -9.41
N GLN A 84 6.58 -0.16 -8.29
CA GLN A 84 5.49 -1.14 -8.18
C GLN A 84 4.13 -0.47 -8.25
N SER A 85 3.99 0.81 -7.91
CA SER A 85 2.74 1.54 -8.09
C SER A 85 2.33 1.64 -9.56
N PHE A 86 3.26 1.48 -10.51
CA PHE A 86 2.98 1.50 -11.94
C PHE A 86 3.01 0.08 -12.53
N VAL A 87 1.96 -0.26 -13.26
CA VAL A 87 1.85 -1.49 -14.04
C VAL A 87 2.17 -1.14 -15.49
N CYS A 88 3.29 -1.66 -16.01
CA CYS A 88 3.69 -1.41 -17.40
C CYS A 88 2.69 -2.04 -18.36
N THR A 89 2.06 -1.20 -19.17
CA THR A 89 1.06 -1.57 -20.19
C THR A 89 1.57 -1.44 -21.62
N GLN A 90 2.77 -0.87 -21.81
CA GLN A 90 3.34 -0.48 -23.10
C GLN A 90 2.56 0.62 -23.83
N GLN A 91 1.59 1.27 -23.17
CA GLN A 91 0.76 2.35 -23.73
C GLN A 91 1.08 3.73 -23.16
N GLU A 92 2.13 3.83 -22.35
CA GLU A 92 2.53 5.08 -21.69
C GLU A 92 2.88 6.17 -22.73
N HIS A 93 3.43 5.77 -23.88
CA HIS A 93 3.70 6.64 -25.02
C HIS A 93 2.44 7.26 -25.66
N GLN A 94 1.25 6.72 -25.37
CA GLN A 94 -0.05 7.23 -25.82
C GLN A 94 -0.74 8.08 -24.74
N GLY A 95 -0.03 8.39 -23.65
CA GLY A 95 -0.58 9.11 -22.51
C GLY A 95 -1.58 8.28 -21.70
N ARG A 96 -1.41 6.95 -21.64
CA ARG A 96 -2.24 6.03 -20.85
C ARG A 96 -1.38 5.30 -19.85
N TYR A 97 -1.78 5.34 -18.59
CA TYR A 97 -1.03 4.78 -17.47
C TYR A 97 -1.93 3.84 -16.67
N CYS A 98 -1.37 2.72 -16.22
CA CYS A 98 -2.03 1.83 -15.28
C CYS A 98 -1.25 1.85 -13.97
N LEU A 99 -1.98 2.08 -12.88
CA LEU A 99 -1.46 2.10 -11.53
C LEU A 99 -2.19 1.07 -10.70
N GLN A 100 -1.60 0.64 -9.60
CA GLN A 100 -2.25 -0.28 -8.68
C GLN A 100 -2.24 0.24 -7.24
N PHE A 101 -3.36 0.00 -6.55
CA PHE A 101 -3.51 0.33 -5.13
C PHE A 101 -4.06 -0.88 -4.39
N PHE A 102 -3.58 -1.09 -3.17
CA PHE A 102 -4.05 -2.14 -2.29
C PHE A 102 -5.32 -1.70 -1.58
N LYS A 103 -6.45 -2.34 -1.88
CA LYS A 103 -7.75 -2.09 -1.28
C LYS A 103 -8.38 -3.40 -0.86
N GLU A 104 -8.92 -3.43 0.35
CA GLU A 104 -9.70 -4.58 0.84
C GLU A 104 -8.94 -5.91 0.70
N GLU A 105 -7.67 -5.89 1.09
CA GLU A 105 -6.74 -7.01 1.03
C GLU A 105 -6.42 -7.54 -0.39
N SER A 106 -6.63 -6.73 -1.42
CA SER A 106 -6.32 -7.06 -2.82
C SER A 106 -5.72 -5.88 -3.60
N TRP A 107 -4.86 -6.15 -4.58
CA TRP A 107 -4.35 -5.13 -5.50
C TRP A 107 -5.40 -4.84 -6.58
N ARG A 108 -5.75 -3.57 -6.77
CA ARG A 108 -6.71 -3.10 -7.78
C ARG A 108 -6.01 -2.21 -8.79
N ASN A 109 -6.24 -2.49 -10.07
CA ASN A 109 -5.69 -1.71 -11.17
C ASN A 109 -6.58 -0.51 -11.50
N VAL A 110 -5.97 0.65 -11.69
CA VAL A 110 -6.61 1.92 -12.07
C VAL A 110 -5.95 2.42 -13.34
N VAL A 111 -6.74 2.59 -14.39
CA VAL A 111 -6.25 3.09 -15.69
C VAL A 111 -6.66 4.55 -15.85
N ILE A 112 -5.69 5.41 -16.12
CA ILE A 112 -5.89 6.85 -16.33
C ILE A 112 -5.24 7.31 -17.64
N ASP A 113 -5.76 8.41 -18.19
CA ASP A 113 -5.02 9.20 -19.16
C ASP A 113 -4.09 10.23 -18.46
N ASP A 114 -3.32 10.98 -19.23
CA ASP A 114 -2.40 12.02 -18.74
C ASP A 114 -2.94 13.45 -18.82
N PHE A 115 -4.25 13.68 -18.96
CA PHE A 115 -4.78 15.02 -18.78
C PHE A 115 -4.66 15.47 -17.32
N ILE A 116 -3.94 16.54 -17.05
CA ILE A 116 -3.69 17.06 -15.70
C ILE A 116 -4.43 18.40 -15.53
N PRO A 117 -5.16 18.59 -14.41
CA PRO A 117 -5.80 19.86 -14.13
C PRO A 117 -4.73 20.93 -13.84
N CYS A 118 -4.78 22.00 -14.61
CA CYS A 118 -3.86 23.13 -14.56
C CYS A 118 -4.62 24.43 -14.29
N ASP A 119 -3.95 25.37 -13.64
CA ASP A 119 -4.44 26.72 -13.43
C ASP A 119 -4.42 27.56 -14.72
N PRO A 120 -4.98 28.78 -14.73
CA PRO A 120 -4.99 29.63 -15.92
C PRO A 120 -3.60 30.00 -16.47
N LEU A 121 -2.53 29.76 -15.71
CA LEU A 121 -1.15 29.97 -16.13
C LEU A 121 -0.50 28.67 -16.66
N GLY A 122 -1.27 27.58 -16.79
CA GLY A 122 -0.78 26.28 -17.25
C GLY A 122 0.02 25.51 -16.20
N ARG A 123 -0.06 25.88 -14.92
CA ARG A 123 0.67 25.19 -13.84
C ARG A 123 -0.21 24.08 -13.24
N PRO A 124 0.33 22.88 -12.99
CA PRO A 124 -0.44 21.80 -12.35
C PRO A 124 -1.04 22.22 -11.00
N VAL A 125 -2.32 21.92 -10.80
CA VAL A 125 -3.04 22.14 -9.54
C VAL A 125 -2.77 21.00 -8.54
N VAL A 126 -2.39 19.83 -9.07
CA VAL A 126 -2.00 18.64 -8.32
C VAL A 126 -0.53 18.70 -7.88
N ALA A 127 -0.13 17.79 -7.00
CA ALA A 127 1.26 17.57 -6.67
C ALA A 127 2.08 17.22 -7.91
N HIS A 128 3.27 17.77 -7.96
CA HIS A 128 4.23 17.58 -9.04
C HIS A 128 5.63 17.61 -8.46
N THR A 129 6.63 17.26 -9.24
CA THR A 129 8.02 17.25 -8.75
C THR A 129 8.72 18.58 -9.01
N VAL A 130 9.88 18.76 -8.36
CA VAL A 130 10.75 19.93 -8.62
C VAL A 130 11.18 19.99 -10.09
N ASP A 131 11.42 18.83 -10.73
CA ASP A 131 11.61 18.76 -12.18
C ASP A 131 10.24 18.80 -12.88
N PRO A 132 9.89 19.89 -13.58
CA PRO A 132 8.57 20.03 -14.20
C PRO A 132 8.29 18.98 -15.29
N ASN A 133 9.28 18.21 -15.73
CA ASN A 133 9.11 17.16 -16.73
C ASN A 133 8.85 15.77 -16.13
N GLU A 134 8.95 15.61 -14.81
CA GLU A 134 8.79 14.33 -14.13
C GLU A 134 7.36 14.11 -13.59
N LEU A 135 6.70 13.07 -14.10
CA LEU A 135 5.23 12.91 -14.02
C LEU A 135 4.72 11.96 -12.94
N TRP A 136 5.58 11.15 -12.29
CA TRP A 136 5.08 10.08 -11.41
C TRP A 136 4.15 10.58 -10.29
N ALA A 137 4.45 11.74 -9.68
CA ALA A 137 3.69 12.26 -8.54
C ALA A 137 2.25 12.63 -8.93
N MET A 138 2.10 13.43 -10.01
CA MET A 138 0.79 13.85 -10.52
C MET A 138 -0.04 12.68 -11.03
N LEU A 139 0.58 11.66 -11.63
CA LEU A 139 -0.12 10.48 -12.13
C LEU A 139 -0.61 9.58 -10.99
N ILE A 140 0.19 9.39 -9.94
CA ILE A 140 -0.22 8.63 -8.75
C ILE A 140 -1.39 9.32 -8.04
N GLU A 141 -1.30 10.64 -7.81
CA GLU A 141 -2.38 11.40 -7.18
C GLU A 141 -3.67 11.36 -8.02
N LYS A 142 -3.57 11.53 -9.34
CA LYS A 142 -4.72 11.41 -10.25
C LYS A 142 -5.36 10.04 -10.20
N ALA A 143 -4.57 8.96 -10.22
CA ALA A 143 -5.10 7.61 -10.17
C ALA A 143 -5.77 7.34 -8.82
N TYR A 144 -5.21 7.86 -7.73
CA TYR A 144 -5.82 7.75 -6.42
C TYR A 144 -7.13 8.56 -6.33
N ALA A 145 -7.18 9.78 -6.86
CA ALA A 145 -8.41 10.56 -6.98
C ALA A 145 -9.47 9.83 -7.82
N SER A 146 -9.06 9.19 -8.92
CA SER A 146 -9.94 8.38 -9.76
C SER A 146 -10.50 7.17 -9.02
N LEU A 147 -9.71 6.52 -8.17
CA LEU A 147 -10.15 5.41 -7.33
C LEU A 147 -11.21 5.84 -6.30
N HIS A 148 -11.12 7.09 -5.83
CA HIS A 148 -12.05 7.69 -4.87
C HIS A 148 -13.12 8.60 -5.51
N GLY A 149 -13.24 8.56 -6.85
CA GLY A 149 -14.23 9.28 -7.64
C GLY A 149 -13.85 10.70 -8.07
N CYS A 150 -13.19 11.50 -7.23
CA CYS A 150 -12.77 12.88 -7.54
C CYS A 150 -11.61 13.36 -6.65
N TYR A 151 -10.97 14.48 -7.00
CA TYR A 151 -9.92 15.09 -6.18
C TYR A 151 -10.41 15.64 -4.85
N GLU A 152 -11.63 16.18 -4.78
CA GLU A 152 -12.25 16.63 -3.52
C GLU A 152 -12.33 15.48 -2.49
N ALA A 153 -12.49 14.23 -2.93
CA ALA A 153 -12.45 13.08 -2.04
C ALA A 153 -11.09 12.90 -1.37
N LEU A 154 -10.01 13.55 -1.82
CA LEU A 154 -8.70 13.43 -1.19
C LEU A 154 -8.44 14.47 -0.10
N ILE A 155 -9.35 15.41 0.17
CA ILE A 155 -9.14 16.50 1.16
C ILE A 155 -8.93 15.96 2.59
N HIS A 156 -9.47 14.78 2.91
CA HIS A 156 -9.35 14.17 4.23
C HIS A 156 -8.92 12.71 4.14
N GLY A 157 -7.95 12.33 4.96
CA GLY A 157 -7.54 10.95 5.08
C GLY A 157 -6.44 10.73 6.11
N SER A 158 -5.86 9.54 6.09
CA SER A 158 -4.85 9.09 7.04
C SER A 158 -3.61 8.63 6.31
N VAL A 159 -2.45 9.15 6.71
CA VAL A 159 -1.14 8.72 6.18
C VAL A 159 -0.99 7.20 6.29
N SER A 160 -1.42 6.60 7.40
CA SER A 160 -1.32 5.15 7.59
C SER A 160 -2.16 4.37 6.57
N TYR A 161 -3.32 4.90 6.21
CA TYR A 161 -4.17 4.29 5.19
C TYR A 161 -3.56 4.43 3.80
N ALA A 162 -3.04 5.60 3.44
CA ALA A 162 -2.34 5.77 2.17
C ALA A 162 -1.10 4.88 2.07
N LEU A 163 -0.32 4.74 3.15
CA LEU A 163 0.84 3.84 3.17
C LEU A 163 0.45 2.38 2.93
N ARG A 164 -0.64 1.91 3.56
CA ARG A 164 -1.18 0.57 3.30
C ARG A 164 -1.62 0.45 1.85
N ASP A 165 -2.35 1.44 1.34
CA ASP A 165 -2.90 1.42 -0.02
C ASP A 165 -1.80 1.48 -1.10
N LEU A 166 -0.65 2.09 -0.81
CA LEU A 166 0.49 2.16 -1.73
C LEU A 166 1.43 0.95 -1.64
N THR A 167 1.44 0.22 -0.53
CA THR A 167 2.50 -0.79 -0.26
C THR A 167 2.00 -2.19 0.07
N SER A 168 0.72 -2.38 0.41
CA SER A 168 0.14 -3.57 1.06
C SER A 168 0.76 -3.93 2.43
N GLY A 169 1.69 -3.11 2.92
CA GLY A 169 2.42 -3.34 4.15
C GLY A 169 1.61 -2.99 5.39
N SER A 170 1.99 -3.63 6.50
CA SER A 170 1.46 -3.31 7.83
C SER A 170 2.05 -2.01 8.32
N VAL A 171 1.18 -1.06 8.66
CA VAL A 171 1.58 0.28 9.07
C VAL A 171 1.38 0.47 10.57
N THR A 172 2.40 0.99 11.24
CA THR A 172 2.31 1.40 12.64
C THR A 172 2.67 2.88 12.75
N LYS A 173 1.82 3.65 13.41
CA LYS A 173 2.07 5.06 13.75
C LYS A 173 2.42 5.15 15.23
N LEU A 174 3.54 5.78 15.53
CA LEU A 174 4.12 5.89 16.87
C LEU A 174 4.27 7.36 17.24
N SER A 175 3.80 7.75 18.42
CA SER A 175 4.03 9.09 18.97
C SER A 175 5.27 9.06 19.84
N LEU A 176 6.33 9.78 19.44
CA LEU A 176 7.59 9.88 20.18
C LEU A 176 7.43 10.66 21.51
N ARG A 177 6.32 11.37 21.67
CA ARG A 177 5.98 12.10 22.91
C ARG A 177 5.18 11.25 23.91
N SER A 178 4.77 10.03 23.56
CA SER A 178 4.03 9.20 24.52
C SER A 178 4.95 8.69 25.64
N PRO A 179 4.43 8.49 26.88
CA PRO A 179 5.23 7.98 27.99
C PRO A 179 5.88 6.63 27.70
N GLU A 180 5.18 5.76 26.97
CA GLU A 180 5.68 4.44 26.57
C GLU A 180 6.90 4.55 25.66
N TRP A 181 6.88 5.46 24.68
CA TRP A 181 7.99 5.66 23.75
C TRP A 181 9.16 6.40 24.39
N GLN A 182 8.89 7.35 25.30
CA GLN A 182 9.92 7.99 26.11
C GLN A 182 10.69 6.95 26.95
N ALA A 183 9.97 6.02 27.60
CA ALA A 183 10.61 4.94 28.35
C ALA A 183 11.46 4.01 27.47
N LEU A 184 11.01 3.70 26.24
CA LEU A 184 11.79 2.90 25.27
C LEU A 184 13.02 3.65 24.75
N HIS A 185 12.95 4.98 24.64
CA HIS A 185 14.08 5.82 24.28
C HIS A 185 15.13 5.82 25.40
N GLU A 186 14.71 6.10 26.64
CA GLU A 186 15.58 6.11 27.82
C GLU A 186 16.25 4.76 28.08
N SER A 187 15.57 3.64 27.81
CA SER A 187 16.13 2.29 27.94
C SER A 187 17.08 1.90 26.81
N GLY A 188 17.17 2.69 25.74
CA GLY A 188 17.91 2.36 24.51
C GLY A 188 17.24 1.31 23.61
N GLU A 189 16.06 0.79 24.00
CA GLU A 189 15.34 -0.19 23.20
C GLU A 189 14.83 0.39 21.88
N LEU A 190 14.42 1.67 21.87
CA LEU A 190 13.98 2.36 20.65
C LEU A 190 15.10 2.39 19.59
N TRP A 191 16.34 2.68 20.00
CA TRP A 191 17.49 2.65 19.10
C TRP A 191 17.71 1.26 18.49
N ASN A 192 17.63 0.22 19.32
CA ASN A 192 17.78 -1.16 18.85
C ASN A 192 16.65 -1.58 17.89
N ARG A 193 15.41 -1.16 18.16
CA ARG A 193 14.27 -1.35 17.24
C ARG A 193 14.50 -0.63 15.92
N LEU A 194 14.94 0.62 15.95
CA LEU A 194 15.22 1.42 14.75
C LEU A 194 16.27 0.76 13.86
N LYS A 195 17.39 0.29 14.43
CA LYS A 195 18.40 -0.50 13.69
C LYS A 195 17.78 -1.76 13.08
N THR A 196 17.02 -2.52 13.87
CA THR A 196 16.37 -3.76 13.42
C THR A 196 15.43 -3.50 12.26
N TRP A 197 14.63 -2.44 12.31
CA TRP A 197 13.73 -2.05 11.23
C TRP A 197 14.49 -1.64 9.96
N CYS A 198 15.57 -0.85 10.09
CA CYS A 198 16.42 -0.49 8.95
C CYS A 198 17.04 -1.73 8.29
N ASP A 199 17.62 -2.63 9.08
CA ASP A 199 18.31 -3.83 8.59
C ASP A 199 17.32 -4.88 8.03
N SER A 200 16.07 -4.88 8.50
CA SER A 200 14.99 -5.76 8.02
C SER A 200 14.23 -5.19 6.81
N GLY A 201 14.60 -4.02 6.30
CA GLY A 201 13.99 -3.40 5.11
C GLY A 201 12.61 -2.80 5.33
N TYR A 202 12.28 -2.36 6.55
CA TYR A 202 11.06 -1.60 6.81
C TYR A 202 11.15 -0.23 6.14
N LEU A 203 10.02 0.31 5.67
CA LEU A 203 9.96 1.74 5.37
C LEU A 203 9.75 2.49 6.68
N ILE A 204 10.57 3.51 6.94
CA ILE A 204 10.49 4.27 8.17
C ILE A 204 10.42 5.75 7.82
N GLY A 205 9.39 6.42 8.29
CA GLY A 205 9.18 7.86 8.11
C GLY A 205 9.12 8.57 9.45
N ALA A 206 9.84 9.68 9.60
CA ALA A 206 9.72 10.58 10.72
C ALA A 206 9.01 11.87 10.30
N MET A 207 8.09 12.33 11.14
CA MET A 207 7.31 13.54 10.89
C MET A 207 7.31 14.42 12.13
N ARG A 208 7.38 15.72 11.88
CA ARG A 208 7.10 16.76 12.87
C ARG A 208 5.70 17.28 12.59
N THR A 209 4.72 16.92 13.39
CA THR A 209 3.30 17.24 13.13
C THR A 209 2.94 18.66 13.56
N GLU A 210 3.55 19.16 14.62
CA GLU A 210 3.28 20.48 15.17
C GLU A 210 4.38 21.47 14.80
N LYS A 211 4.00 22.71 14.46
CA LYS A 211 4.99 23.77 14.27
C LYS A 211 5.64 24.11 15.62
N PRO A 212 6.97 23.95 15.77
CA PRO A 212 7.65 24.41 16.98
C PRO A 212 7.57 25.94 17.12
N GLU A 213 7.68 26.41 18.37
CA GLU A 213 7.88 27.83 18.66
C GLU A 213 9.26 28.31 18.16
N GLU A 214 10.27 27.45 18.29
CA GLU A 214 11.62 27.70 17.76
C GLU A 214 11.69 27.34 16.26
N PRO A 215 12.47 28.08 15.46
CA PRO A 215 12.66 27.73 14.06
C PRO A 215 13.32 26.35 13.94
N LEU A 216 12.74 25.50 13.10
CA LEU A 216 13.37 24.23 12.73
C LEU A 216 14.71 24.51 12.03
N VAL A 217 15.64 23.57 12.21
CA VAL A 217 16.90 23.54 11.44
C VAL A 217 16.55 23.53 9.95
N ASP A 218 17.28 24.28 9.12
CA ASP A 218 17.02 24.28 7.68
C ASP A 218 17.07 22.84 7.14
N GLY A 219 16.20 22.54 6.19
CA GLY A 219 16.07 21.21 5.60
C GLY A 219 15.18 20.23 6.37
N VAL A 220 14.69 20.59 7.56
CA VAL A 220 13.59 19.89 8.23
C VAL A 220 12.28 20.64 8.00
N GLN A 221 11.26 19.93 7.52
CA GLN A 221 9.93 20.50 7.29
C GLN A 221 8.90 19.99 8.31
N CYS A 222 8.06 20.90 8.78
CA CYS A 222 6.86 20.56 9.52
C CYS A 222 5.80 19.98 8.57
N ASP A 223 5.00 19.03 9.06
CA ASP A 223 3.91 18.39 8.31
C ASP A 223 4.38 17.66 7.04
N GLY A 224 5.66 17.26 7.01
CA GLY A 224 6.30 16.51 5.93
C GLY A 224 7.06 15.30 6.47
N ILE A 225 6.77 14.11 5.96
CA ILE A 225 7.53 12.89 6.29
C ILE A 225 8.92 12.97 5.68
N HIS A 226 9.92 12.67 6.51
CA HIS A 226 11.30 12.46 6.12
C HIS A 226 11.61 10.96 6.28
N ALA A 227 12.11 10.32 5.23
CA ALA A 227 12.40 8.89 5.26
C ALA A 227 13.69 8.62 6.04
N ILE A 228 13.67 7.65 6.96
CA ILE A 228 14.86 7.13 7.63
C ILE A 228 15.38 5.95 6.81
N LEU A 229 16.59 6.10 6.28
CA LEU A 229 17.21 5.12 5.37
C LEU A 229 18.18 4.17 6.08
N ALA A 230 18.83 4.65 7.14
CA ALA A 230 19.79 3.86 7.90
C ALA A 230 19.96 4.40 9.33
N ALA A 231 20.27 3.49 10.25
CA ALA A 231 20.75 3.80 11.59
C ALA A 231 22.11 3.14 11.79
N VAL A 232 23.11 3.89 12.27
CA VAL A 232 24.50 3.43 12.40
C VAL A 232 25.07 3.89 13.74
N GLU A 233 25.72 2.97 14.46
CA GLU A 233 26.49 3.29 15.65
C GLU A 233 27.90 3.73 15.26
N THR A 234 28.37 4.83 15.84
CA THR A 234 29.69 5.37 15.56
C THR A 234 30.41 5.72 16.86
N THR A 235 31.73 5.88 16.79
CA THR A 235 32.53 6.36 17.92
C THR A 235 32.17 7.79 18.34
N ALA A 236 31.52 8.56 17.46
CA ALA A 236 31.06 9.92 17.72
C ALA A 236 29.59 9.99 18.15
N GLY A 237 28.91 8.85 18.28
CA GLY A 237 27.50 8.74 18.65
C GLY A 237 26.64 7.99 17.62
N ASN A 238 25.36 7.84 17.95
CA ASN A 238 24.37 7.17 17.10
C ASN A 238 23.89 8.13 16.01
N LEU A 239 24.05 7.74 14.74
CA LEU A 239 23.69 8.54 13.58
C LEU A 239 22.54 7.90 12.78
N VAL A 240 21.65 8.74 12.31
CA VAL A 240 20.50 8.37 11.47
C VAL A 240 20.65 9.06 10.12
N GLN A 241 20.58 8.29 9.03
CA GLN A 241 20.51 8.81 7.68
C GLN A 241 19.05 9.08 7.32
N MET A 242 18.75 10.31 6.94
CA MET A 242 17.41 10.75 6.58
C MET A 242 17.38 11.30 5.16
N ARG A 243 16.23 11.21 4.52
CA ARG A 243 15.95 11.84 3.23
C ARG A 243 14.73 12.74 3.36
N ASN A 244 14.87 13.98 2.91
CA ASN A 244 13.75 14.91 2.75
C ASN A 244 13.17 14.78 1.32
N PRO A 245 12.00 14.16 1.13
CA PRO A 245 11.39 14.01 -0.19
C PRO A 245 10.65 15.27 -0.69
N TRP A 246 10.72 16.39 0.03
CA TRP A 246 10.00 17.63 -0.29
C TRP A 246 10.90 18.69 -0.89
N GLU A 247 10.33 19.58 -1.70
CA GLU A 247 11.03 20.79 -2.13
C GLU A 247 11.39 21.66 -0.93
N GLY A 248 12.66 22.07 -0.81
CA GLY A 248 13.10 22.98 0.23
C GLY A 248 14.61 23.18 0.25
N LYS A 249 15.08 23.82 1.31
CA LYS A 249 16.51 23.98 1.59
C LYS A 249 17.15 22.64 1.94
N SER A 250 18.44 22.48 1.63
CA SER A 250 19.24 21.35 2.13
C SER A 250 19.48 21.48 3.63
N PHE A 251 19.66 20.34 4.29
CA PHE A 251 19.94 20.29 5.72
C PHE A 251 21.31 20.91 6.04
N ASN A 252 21.34 21.85 6.99
CA ASN A 252 22.57 22.57 7.39
C ASN A 252 22.96 22.38 8.87
N GLY A 253 22.39 21.38 9.55
CA GLY A 253 22.76 21.05 10.92
C GLY A 253 24.09 20.28 11.01
N LYS A 254 24.42 19.83 12.23
CA LYS A 254 25.58 18.95 12.46
C LYS A 254 25.45 17.68 11.63
N TRP A 255 26.56 17.19 11.08
CA TRP A 255 26.61 16.04 10.17
C TRP A 255 25.94 16.27 8.80
N SER A 256 25.60 17.51 8.46
CA SER A 256 25.25 17.90 7.09
C SER A 256 26.43 17.69 6.11
N PRO A 257 26.19 17.70 4.79
CA PRO A 257 27.28 17.70 3.82
C PRO A 257 28.24 18.88 4.05
N GLY A 258 29.51 18.59 4.34
CA GLY A 258 30.54 19.61 4.61
C GLY A 258 30.71 20.02 6.08
N SER A 259 29.98 19.40 7.01
CA SER A 259 30.12 19.63 8.47
C SER A 259 31.51 19.21 8.99
N GLU A 260 32.08 19.99 9.92
CA GLU A 260 33.39 19.73 10.54
C GLU A 260 33.42 18.39 11.32
N GLU A 261 32.26 17.95 11.81
CA GLU A 261 32.09 16.67 12.52
C GLU A 261 32.53 15.46 11.68
N TRP A 262 32.47 15.56 10.35
CA TRP A 262 32.97 14.51 9.46
C TRP A 262 34.50 14.37 9.48
N GLU A 263 35.23 15.43 9.83
CA GLU A 263 36.69 15.40 9.91
C GLU A 263 37.20 14.71 11.18
N VAL A 264 36.40 14.76 12.24
CA VAL A 264 36.71 14.19 13.57
C VAL A 264 36.30 12.71 13.66
N CYS A 265 35.40 12.25 12.79
CA CYS A 265 34.91 10.88 12.77
C CYS A 265 35.96 9.88 12.25
N ASP A 266 36.00 8.66 12.80
CA ASP A 266 36.91 7.60 12.33
C ASP A 266 36.75 7.35 10.82
N LYS A 267 37.87 7.23 10.10
CA LYS A 267 37.92 6.95 8.65
C LYS A 267 37.16 5.68 8.28
N SER A 268 37.01 4.73 9.20
CA SER A 268 36.20 3.51 9.02
C SER A 268 34.69 3.84 8.95
N VAL A 269 34.20 4.68 9.86
CA VAL A 269 32.82 5.18 9.90
C VAL A 269 32.54 6.08 8.71
N TYR A 270 33.45 7.00 8.38
CA TYR A 270 33.37 7.85 7.19
C TYR A 270 33.21 7.03 5.89
N LYS A 271 33.84 5.85 5.84
CA LYS A 271 33.63 4.92 4.72
C LYS A 271 32.26 4.28 4.77
N ILE A 272 31.77 3.80 5.92
CA ILE A 272 30.44 3.18 6.05
C ILE A 272 29.32 4.15 5.65
N THR A 273 29.39 5.41 6.10
CA THR A 273 28.40 6.44 5.77
C THR A 273 28.45 6.87 4.30
N ARG A 274 29.61 6.74 3.63
CA ARG A 274 29.75 6.87 2.17
C ARG A 274 29.45 5.59 1.38
N TYR A 275 29.58 4.40 1.96
CA TYR A 275 29.38 3.10 1.27
C TYR A 275 27.93 2.65 1.31
N ARG A 276 27.14 3.05 2.32
CA ARG A 276 25.66 3.04 2.25
C ARG A 276 25.11 4.17 1.35
N LYS A 277 25.84 4.50 0.28
CA LYS A 277 25.28 5.12 -0.91
C LYS A 277 24.46 4.05 -1.64
N PRO A 278 23.34 4.39 -2.30
CA PRO A 278 22.65 3.44 -3.15
C PRO A 278 23.65 2.81 -4.14
N ASP A 279 23.54 1.49 -4.27
CA ASP A 279 24.52 0.60 -4.89
C ASP A 279 24.81 0.99 -6.36
N VAL A 280 25.78 1.87 -6.58
CA VAL A 280 26.34 2.13 -7.91
C VAL A 280 27.21 0.93 -8.24
N ARG A 281 26.63 -0.10 -8.87
CA ARG A 281 27.41 -1.14 -9.53
C ARG A 281 28.36 -0.45 -10.52
N ARG A 282 29.63 -0.36 -10.13
CA ARG A 282 30.74 -0.03 -11.02
C ARG A 282 30.75 -1.03 -12.16
N THR A 283 30.12 -0.69 -13.28
CA THR A 283 30.52 -1.24 -14.57
C THR A 283 31.93 -0.73 -14.83
N SER A 284 32.90 -1.57 -14.51
CA SER A 284 34.31 -1.37 -14.81
C SER A 284 34.51 -1.32 -16.33
N THR A 285 34.33 -0.15 -16.92
CA THR A 285 34.95 0.18 -18.21
C THR A 285 35.92 1.32 -17.94
N LYS A 286 37.21 0.98 -17.87
CA LYS A 286 38.32 1.92 -17.72
C LYS A 286 38.36 2.86 -18.93
N ASN A 287 37.63 3.96 -18.90
CA ASN A 287 37.92 5.09 -19.78
C ASN A 287 38.76 6.11 -19.00
N LYS A 288 40.07 6.03 -19.21
CA LYS A 288 41.02 7.08 -18.88
C LYS A 288 40.79 8.25 -19.84
N TYR A 289 40.03 9.27 -19.46
CA TYR A 289 40.18 10.61 -20.03
C TYR A 289 39.68 11.69 -19.05
N ASN A 290 40.57 12.66 -18.82
CA ASN A 290 40.41 14.00 -18.24
C ASN A 290 40.12 14.16 -16.74
N GLN A 291 41.21 14.40 -16.02
CA GLN A 291 41.27 15.44 -14.98
C GLN A 291 40.98 16.79 -15.63
N GLN A 292 39.78 17.33 -15.46
CA GLN A 292 39.50 18.77 -15.54
C GLN A 292 38.10 19.05 -14.99
N SER A 293 38.02 20.08 -14.15
CA SER A 293 36.82 20.71 -13.57
C SER A 293 36.15 20.01 -12.39
N HIS A 294 36.49 20.48 -11.19
CA HIS A 294 35.53 20.67 -10.11
C HIS A 294 34.34 21.48 -10.65
N ASN A 295 33.23 20.81 -11.00
CA ASN A 295 31.85 21.32 -11.14
C ASN A 295 30.98 20.24 -11.83
N GLY A 296 31.04 19.00 -11.33
CA GLY A 296 30.05 17.99 -11.69
C GLY A 296 28.90 18.11 -10.71
N GLY A 297 27.70 18.48 -11.19
CA GLY A 297 26.51 18.62 -10.36
C GLY A 297 26.30 17.38 -9.49
N GLU A 298 26.17 17.59 -8.18
CA GLU A 298 25.73 16.54 -7.25
C GLU A 298 24.44 15.93 -7.80
N SER A 299 24.31 14.60 -7.74
CA SER A 299 23.06 13.98 -8.17
C SER A 299 21.91 14.53 -7.31
N SER A 300 20.72 14.71 -7.88
CA SER A 300 19.53 15.17 -7.15
C SER A 300 19.25 14.33 -5.88
N LEU A 301 19.70 13.07 -5.84
CA LEU A 301 19.63 12.16 -4.71
C LEU A 301 20.49 12.59 -3.50
N GLU A 302 21.64 13.21 -3.76
CA GLU A 302 22.59 13.66 -2.74
C GLU A 302 22.16 14.98 -2.10
N GLN A 303 21.41 15.83 -2.82
CA GLN A 303 20.98 17.15 -2.33
C GLN A 303 19.97 17.09 -1.17
N TYR A 304 19.20 16.00 -1.09
CA TYR A 304 18.09 15.83 -0.14
C TYR A 304 18.32 14.75 0.91
N THR A 305 19.49 14.09 0.92
CA THR A 305 19.85 13.07 1.91
C THR A 305 20.88 13.64 2.88
N PHE A 306 20.65 13.48 4.18
CA PHE A 306 21.51 14.02 5.22
C PHE A 306 21.63 13.05 6.41
N TRP A 307 22.63 13.27 7.25
CA TRP A 307 22.79 12.55 8.51
C TRP A 307 22.45 13.49 9.67
N ILE A 308 21.87 12.92 10.72
CA ILE A 308 21.57 13.62 11.97
C ILE A 308 21.87 12.71 13.17
N VAL A 309 22.16 13.30 14.33
CA VAL A 309 22.30 12.55 15.58
C VAL A 309 20.94 11.99 16.00
N TYR A 310 20.91 10.75 16.48
CA TYR A 310 19.68 10.09 16.94
C TYR A 310 18.91 10.92 17.99
N GLU A 311 19.62 11.52 18.95
CA GLU A 311 19.04 12.39 19.97
C GLU A 311 18.34 13.62 19.37
N ASP A 312 18.96 14.22 18.34
CA ASP A 312 18.35 15.34 17.62
C ASP A 312 17.12 14.89 16.83
N MET A 313 17.13 13.68 16.25
CA MET A 313 15.95 13.11 15.60
C MET A 313 14.78 12.96 16.58
N VAL A 314 15.02 12.39 17.77
CA VAL A 314 13.98 12.20 18.80
C VAL A 314 13.44 13.54 19.31
N ARG A 315 14.30 14.56 19.40
CA ARG A 315 13.91 15.92 19.82
C ARG A 315 13.12 16.67 18.74
N ILE A 316 13.51 16.52 17.48
CA ILE A 316 12.95 17.30 16.37
C ILE A 316 11.62 16.70 15.88
N PHE A 317 11.54 15.37 15.75
CA PHE A 317 10.36 14.69 15.23
C PHE A 317 9.49 14.17 16.38
N ASP A 318 8.17 14.23 16.24
CA ASP A 318 7.21 13.80 17.26
C ASP A 318 6.42 12.56 16.87
N CYS A 319 6.52 12.14 15.60
CA CYS A 319 5.82 10.97 15.08
C CYS A 319 6.73 10.11 14.20
N LEU A 320 6.66 8.79 14.37
CA LEU A 320 7.25 7.79 13.47
C LEU A 320 6.16 6.96 12.79
N TYR A 321 6.37 6.66 11.52
CA TYR A 321 5.61 5.70 10.74
C TYR A 321 6.54 4.56 10.34
N THR A 322 6.14 3.33 10.62
CA THR A 322 6.86 2.13 10.17
C THR A 322 5.96 1.29 9.29
N VAL A 323 6.47 0.84 8.15
CA VAL A 323 5.77 -0.06 7.24
C VAL A 323 6.56 -1.35 7.11
N ASN A 324 5.94 -2.45 7.54
CA ASN A 324 6.46 -3.80 7.34
C ASN A 324 5.82 -4.39 6.07
N LEU A 325 6.63 -4.65 5.04
CA LEU A 325 6.15 -5.24 3.80
C LEU A 325 5.91 -6.76 3.91
N HIS A 326 6.25 -7.39 5.05
CA HIS A 326 6.07 -8.83 5.28
C HIS A 326 6.61 -9.68 4.14
N SER A 327 7.87 -9.44 3.77
CA SER A 327 8.50 -10.09 2.61
C SER A 327 8.27 -11.60 2.64
N LYS A 328 7.45 -12.11 1.72
CA LYS A 328 7.61 -13.47 1.23
C LYS A 328 8.97 -13.52 0.53
N GLY A 329 9.62 -14.68 0.48
CA GLY A 329 10.85 -14.88 -0.33
C GLY A 329 10.70 -14.59 -1.83
N GLU A 330 9.54 -14.07 -2.25
CA GLU A 330 9.17 -13.65 -3.60
C GLU A 330 8.90 -12.14 -3.71
N SER A 331 9.23 -11.32 -2.69
CA SER A 331 9.23 -9.87 -2.86
C SER A 331 10.19 -9.51 -3.99
N ARG A 332 9.70 -8.78 -4.99
CA ARG A 332 10.51 -8.27 -6.11
C ARG A 332 11.59 -7.27 -5.63
N VAL A 333 11.49 -6.80 -4.38
CA VAL A 333 12.52 -6.03 -3.70
C VAL A 333 13.54 -7.00 -3.10
N LYS A 334 14.74 -7.06 -3.69
CA LYS A 334 15.90 -7.70 -3.05
C LYS A 334 16.44 -6.78 -1.95
N THR A 335 15.67 -6.56 -0.89
CA THR A 335 16.23 -5.97 0.32
C THR A 335 17.08 -7.04 0.99
N VAL A 336 18.38 -6.85 0.87
CA VAL A 336 19.43 -7.68 1.44
C VAL A 336 19.22 -7.79 2.96
N THR A 337 18.90 -8.99 3.43
CA THR A 337 19.71 -9.75 4.40
C THR A 337 19.18 -11.19 4.42
N GLU A 338 20.04 -12.18 4.16
CA GLU A 338 19.73 -13.62 4.30
C GLU A 338 19.39 -14.04 5.75
N ALA A 339 19.31 -13.08 6.68
CA ALA A 339 19.19 -13.30 8.12
C ALA A 339 17.78 -13.09 8.69
N ALA A 340 16.87 -12.39 7.99
CA ALA A 340 15.52 -12.17 8.49
C ALA A 340 14.63 -13.42 8.23
N LYS A 341 14.04 -13.97 9.29
CA LYS A 341 13.07 -15.07 9.16
C LYS A 341 11.89 -14.62 8.27
N PRO A 342 11.48 -15.43 7.27
CA PRO A 342 10.37 -15.07 6.40
C PRO A 342 9.07 -14.97 7.19
N TRP A 343 8.23 -14.00 6.83
CA TRP A 343 6.90 -13.88 7.41
C TRP A 343 5.92 -14.83 6.70
N SER A 344 5.10 -15.50 7.50
CA SER A 344 3.91 -16.22 7.04
C SER A 344 2.69 -15.35 7.27
N ASN A 345 1.74 -15.40 6.34
CA ASN A 345 0.50 -14.64 6.42
C ASN A 345 -0.73 -15.52 6.19
N GLN A 346 -1.83 -15.18 6.86
CA GLN A 346 -3.15 -15.76 6.64
C GLN A 346 -4.18 -14.65 6.58
N LEU A 347 -5.03 -14.69 5.56
CA LEU A 347 -6.13 -13.75 5.34
C LEU A 347 -7.45 -14.51 5.44
N ARG A 348 -8.42 -13.94 6.16
CA ARG A 348 -9.79 -14.43 6.20
C ARG A 348 -10.76 -13.27 5.98
N ARG A 349 -11.78 -13.51 5.15
CA ARG A 349 -12.90 -12.61 4.97
C ARG A 349 -14.05 -13.11 5.84
N GLY A 350 -14.77 -12.19 6.49
CA GLY A 350 -15.97 -12.51 7.25
C GLY A 350 -16.95 -11.35 7.23
N THR A 351 -18.05 -11.51 7.96
CA THR A 351 -19.06 -10.47 8.17
C THR A 351 -19.35 -10.34 9.66
N PHE A 352 -19.53 -9.12 10.13
CA PHE A 352 -20.01 -8.91 11.48
C PHE A 352 -21.46 -9.42 11.59
N PRO A 353 -21.85 -10.04 12.72
CA PRO A 353 -23.23 -10.49 12.91
C PRO A 353 -24.18 -9.29 12.85
N ILE A 354 -25.29 -9.43 12.12
CA ILE A 354 -26.34 -8.41 12.02
C ILE A 354 -27.13 -8.37 13.32
N LEU A 355 -27.50 -9.54 13.85
CA LEU A 355 -28.26 -9.71 15.08
C LEU A 355 -27.35 -10.32 16.16
N GLY A 356 -26.89 -9.49 17.11
CA GLY A 356 -26.03 -9.90 18.23
C GLY A 356 -24.52 -9.69 17.99
N GLY A 357 -23.69 -10.15 18.92
CA GLY A 357 -22.24 -9.86 18.95
C GLY A 357 -21.89 -8.68 19.85
N GLY A 358 -20.99 -7.80 19.38
CA GLY A 358 -20.53 -6.64 20.15
C GLY A 358 -19.30 -6.92 21.01
N SER A 359 -18.88 -5.91 21.79
CA SER A 359 -17.70 -5.98 22.65
C SER A 359 -17.85 -7.00 23.79
N PRO A 360 -16.77 -7.38 24.50
CA PRO A 360 -16.86 -8.32 25.63
C PRO A 360 -17.87 -7.94 26.73
N ASN A 361 -18.29 -6.68 26.79
CA ASN A 361 -19.29 -6.18 27.71
C ASN A 361 -20.74 -6.55 27.32
N ASN A 362 -20.95 -7.02 26.09
CA ASN A 362 -22.26 -7.47 25.59
C ASN A 362 -22.38 -8.99 25.72
N PRO A 363 -23.39 -9.56 26.40
CA PRO A 363 -23.55 -11.01 26.55
C PRO A 363 -23.57 -11.80 25.24
N SER A 364 -23.96 -11.17 24.13
CA SER A 364 -23.98 -11.79 22.81
C SER A 364 -22.62 -11.81 22.10
N TRP A 365 -21.53 -11.33 22.73
CA TRP A 365 -20.17 -11.29 22.16
C TRP A 365 -19.68 -12.67 21.66
N VAL A 366 -20.17 -13.75 22.27
CA VAL A 366 -19.88 -15.13 21.87
C VAL A 366 -20.34 -15.44 20.44
N GLN A 367 -21.25 -14.65 19.88
CA GLN A 367 -21.74 -14.78 18.50
C GLN A 367 -20.79 -14.19 17.46
N ASN A 368 -19.82 -13.36 17.87
CA ASN A 368 -18.78 -12.89 16.96
C ASN A 368 -18.01 -14.09 16.36
N PRO A 369 -17.55 -13.99 15.10
CA PRO A 369 -16.70 -15.02 14.49
C PRO A 369 -15.46 -15.29 15.33
N GLN A 370 -15.05 -16.57 15.43
CA GLN A 370 -13.87 -16.97 16.19
C GLN A 370 -12.88 -17.69 15.28
N TYR A 371 -11.66 -17.18 15.20
CA TYR A 371 -10.60 -17.70 14.35
C TYR A 371 -9.48 -18.31 15.18
N GLN A 372 -9.10 -19.53 14.85
CA GLN A 372 -8.08 -20.24 15.64
C GLN A 372 -6.71 -20.15 14.99
N VAL A 373 -5.68 -19.95 15.81
CA VAL A 373 -4.29 -19.86 15.39
C VAL A 373 -3.37 -20.64 16.34
N GLN A 374 -2.65 -21.61 15.78
CA GLN A 374 -1.63 -22.35 16.51
C GLN A 374 -0.23 -21.75 16.25
N VAL A 375 0.41 -21.32 17.33
CA VAL A 375 1.77 -20.79 17.32
C VAL A 375 2.72 -21.92 17.71
N ALA A 376 3.70 -22.24 16.86
CA ALA A 376 4.58 -23.39 17.06
C ALA A 376 5.83 -23.07 17.89
N GLU A 377 6.39 -21.87 17.71
CA GLU A 377 7.52 -21.35 18.47
C GLU A 377 7.21 -19.92 18.94
N ARG A 378 7.90 -19.46 20.00
CA ARG A 378 7.72 -18.08 20.48
C ARG A 378 7.99 -17.08 19.35
N SER A 379 6.96 -16.35 18.94
CA SER A 379 6.99 -15.54 17.72
C SER A 379 6.25 -14.22 17.92
N LEU A 380 6.69 -13.21 17.18
CA LEU A 380 5.93 -11.98 17.00
C LEU A 380 4.73 -12.28 16.08
N VAL A 381 3.53 -11.94 16.53
CA VAL A 381 2.28 -12.09 15.80
C VAL A 381 1.64 -10.73 15.64
N GLU A 382 1.31 -10.37 14.41
CA GLU A 382 0.59 -9.15 14.08
C GLU A 382 -0.78 -9.52 13.53
N VAL A 383 -1.84 -8.95 14.12
CA VAL A 383 -3.23 -9.19 13.75
C VAL A 383 -3.82 -7.87 13.29
N PHE A 384 -4.39 -7.84 12.10
CA PHE A 384 -5.06 -6.68 11.51
C PHE A 384 -6.51 -7.03 11.23
N LEU A 385 -7.43 -6.18 11.67
CA LEU A 385 -8.83 -6.22 11.31
C LEU A 385 -9.14 -4.98 10.52
N THR A 386 -9.60 -5.19 9.29
CA THR A 386 -10.03 -4.12 8.39
C THR A 386 -11.50 -4.28 8.05
N GLN A 387 -12.18 -3.15 7.86
CA GLN A 387 -13.55 -3.10 7.37
C GLN A 387 -13.60 -2.27 6.08
N GLN A 388 -14.77 -2.20 5.45
CA GLN A 388 -14.94 -1.44 4.22
C GLN A 388 -14.46 0.00 4.34
N ASP A 389 -13.77 0.45 3.30
CA ASP A 389 -13.25 1.81 3.24
C ASP A 389 -14.39 2.79 2.94
N LYS A 390 -14.60 3.72 3.87
CA LYS A 390 -15.61 4.78 3.77
C LYS A 390 -15.50 5.58 2.48
N MET A 391 -14.29 5.96 2.11
CA MET A 391 -14.02 6.84 0.98
C MET A 391 -14.19 6.11 -0.34
N PHE A 392 -13.89 4.81 -0.35
CA PHE A 392 -14.01 3.97 -1.53
C PHE A 392 -15.48 3.60 -1.83
N HIS A 393 -16.27 3.26 -0.82
CA HIS A 393 -17.68 2.86 -0.99
C HIS A 393 -18.70 3.97 -0.73
N ASN A 394 -18.23 5.19 -0.40
CA ASN A 394 -19.05 6.33 -0.03
C ASN A 394 -20.10 6.03 1.07
N ILE A 395 -19.73 5.20 2.07
CA ILE A 395 -20.61 4.87 3.21
C ILE A 395 -20.61 5.99 4.26
N THR A 396 -21.63 6.05 5.12
CA THR A 396 -21.81 7.17 6.08
C THR A 396 -20.71 7.24 7.14
N ALA A 397 -20.39 6.10 7.79
CA ALA A 397 -19.32 6.01 8.78
C ALA A 397 -18.87 4.55 8.99
N PRO A 398 -17.57 4.30 9.23
CA PRO A 398 -17.09 2.99 9.64
C PRO A 398 -17.64 2.61 11.04
N LEU A 399 -17.81 1.31 11.28
CA LEU A 399 -18.22 0.81 12.59
C LEU A 399 -17.07 0.93 13.61
N PRO A 400 -17.35 1.17 14.90
CA PRO A 400 -16.33 1.02 15.93
C PRO A 400 -15.93 -0.45 16.07
N ILE A 401 -14.73 -0.82 15.60
CA ILE A 401 -14.25 -2.20 15.57
C ILE A 401 -13.13 -2.44 16.59
N GLY A 402 -12.93 -3.71 16.93
CA GLY A 402 -11.86 -4.16 17.81
C GLY A 402 -11.51 -5.63 17.62
N LEU A 403 -10.35 -6.01 18.16
CA LEU A 403 -9.79 -7.35 18.13
C LEU A 403 -9.54 -7.84 19.55
N LEU A 404 -9.87 -9.11 19.79
CA LEU A 404 -9.53 -9.84 21.01
C LEU A 404 -8.68 -11.05 20.63
N VAL A 405 -7.54 -11.21 21.30
CA VAL A 405 -6.67 -12.40 21.17
C VAL A 405 -6.63 -13.09 22.53
N TYR A 406 -6.99 -14.37 22.55
CA TYR A 406 -7.20 -15.12 23.79
C TYR A 406 -6.58 -16.51 23.69
N LYS A 407 -5.87 -16.95 24.73
CA LYS A 407 -5.28 -18.29 24.79
C LYS A 407 -6.37 -19.31 25.10
N PHE A 408 -6.57 -20.28 24.21
CA PHE A 408 -7.67 -21.24 24.34
C PHE A 408 -7.30 -22.59 23.72
N GLU A 409 -7.48 -23.66 24.48
CA GLU A 409 -7.27 -25.03 24.01
C GLU A 409 -8.58 -25.58 23.44
N TRP A 410 -8.74 -25.45 22.13
CA TRP A 410 -9.98 -25.85 21.44
C TRP A 410 -10.07 -27.34 21.08
N GLY A 411 -9.10 -28.16 21.49
CA GLY A 411 -9.05 -29.61 21.20
C GLY A 411 -7.89 -30.02 20.29
N SER A 412 -7.66 -31.33 20.15
CA SER A 412 -6.57 -31.92 19.32
C SER A 412 -7.03 -32.32 17.91
N ASP A 413 -8.33 -32.56 17.72
CA ASP A 413 -8.93 -32.97 16.46
C ASP A 413 -9.61 -31.78 15.78
N LEU A 414 -9.33 -31.59 14.50
CA LEU A 414 -9.84 -30.48 13.69
C LEU A 414 -11.35 -30.59 13.39
N THR A 415 -11.97 -31.71 13.75
CA THR A 415 -13.39 -32.00 13.55
C THR A 415 -14.28 -31.69 14.76
N LEU A 416 -13.70 -31.55 15.96
CA LEU A 416 -14.44 -31.38 17.23
C LEU A 416 -13.93 -30.16 17.99
N VAL A 417 -13.98 -29.01 17.33
CA VAL A 417 -13.37 -27.81 17.87
C VAL A 417 -14.33 -27.05 18.78
N LYS A 418 -13.89 -26.80 20.02
CA LYS A 418 -14.68 -26.06 21.01
C LYS A 418 -14.76 -24.58 20.64
N LYS A 419 -15.91 -23.95 20.90
CA LYS A 419 -16.09 -22.50 20.82
C LYS A 419 -15.80 -21.88 22.19
N LEU A 420 -15.17 -20.71 22.21
CA LEU A 420 -14.99 -19.94 23.44
C LEU A 420 -16.32 -19.29 23.81
N ASP A 421 -16.84 -19.59 25.00
CA ASP A 421 -18.12 -19.10 25.52
C ASP A 421 -17.98 -18.26 26.81
N ALA A 422 -16.80 -18.26 27.42
CA ALA A 422 -16.48 -17.47 28.61
C ALA A 422 -15.05 -16.93 28.56
N LEU A 423 -14.86 -15.70 29.07
CA LEU A 423 -13.54 -15.07 29.20
C LEU A 423 -13.03 -15.18 30.64
N MET A 424 -11.80 -15.63 30.81
CA MET A 424 -11.06 -15.65 32.06
C MET A 424 -9.83 -14.74 31.97
N GLU A 425 -9.59 -13.95 33.01
CA GLU A 425 -8.60 -12.88 33.00
C GLU A 425 -7.17 -13.36 32.66
N ASN A 426 -6.77 -14.53 33.17
CA ASN A 426 -5.42 -15.08 33.00
C ASN A 426 -5.10 -15.61 31.58
N SER A 427 -6.06 -15.59 30.65
CA SER A 427 -5.90 -16.12 29.29
C SER A 427 -6.07 -15.06 28.20
N LEU A 428 -6.38 -13.82 28.57
CA LEU A 428 -6.41 -12.70 27.63
C LEU A 428 -4.98 -12.32 27.23
N MET A 429 -4.66 -12.42 25.94
CA MET A 429 -3.34 -12.04 25.42
C MET A 429 -3.30 -10.59 24.96
N GLY A 430 -4.42 -10.07 24.44
CA GLY A 430 -4.53 -8.68 24.04
C GLY A 430 -5.93 -8.33 23.57
N ILE A 431 -6.31 -7.07 23.75
CA ILE A 431 -7.54 -6.48 23.22
C ILE A 431 -7.23 -5.07 22.72
N THR A 432 -7.77 -4.69 21.57
CA THR A 432 -7.68 -3.30 21.10
C THR A 432 -8.65 -2.44 21.91
N GLN A 433 -8.13 -1.41 22.58
CA GLN A 433 -8.96 -0.43 23.28
C GLN A 433 -8.43 1.00 23.08
N PRO A 434 -9.32 2.00 23.01
CA PRO A 434 -10.76 1.86 22.85
C PRO A 434 -11.12 1.25 21.48
N PHE A 435 -12.36 0.77 21.31
CA PHE A 435 -12.86 0.41 19.99
C PHE A 435 -13.07 1.70 19.20
N GLN A 436 -12.58 1.76 17.97
CA GLN A 436 -12.54 2.99 17.20
C GLN A 436 -13.26 2.85 15.85
N PRO A 437 -13.99 3.89 15.39
CA PRO A 437 -14.57 3.93 14.05
C PRO A 437 -13.46 4.21 13.01
N THR A 438 -12.52 3.27 12.90
CA THR A 438 -11.37 3.32 11.98
C THR A 438 -11.52 2.23 10.92
N ARG A 439 -10.96 2.47 9.74
CA ARG A 439 -10.90 1.47 8.66
C ARG A 439 -10.16 0.20 9.11
N GLU A 440 -9.21 0.37 10.02
CA GLU A 440 -8.33 -0.70 10.49
C GLU A 440 -8.00 -0.55 11.97
N VAL A 441 -7.89 -1.69 12.66
CA VAL A 441 -7.27 -1.82 13.99
C VAL A 441 -6.26 -2.97 13.97
N SER A 442 -5.23 -2.89 14.80
CA SER A 442 -4.19 -3.92 14.85
C SER A 442 -3.69 -4.21 16.26
N LEU A 443 -3.18 -5.43 16.45
CA LEU A 443 -2.48 -5.87 17.66
C LEU A 443 -1.16 -6.52 17.26
N GLN A 444 -0.09 -6.12 17.94
CA GLN A 444 1.22 -6.75 17.85
C GLN A 444 1.55 -7.40 19.20
N LEU A 445 1.69 -8.72 19.21
CA LEU A 445 1.85 -9.52 20.42
C LEU A 445 3.00 -10.52 20.25
N THR A 446 3.81 -10.72 21.29
CA THR A 446 4.75 -11.86 21.32
C THR A 446 4.07 -13.04 21.97
N LEU A 447 3.69 -14.04 21.17
CA LEU A 447 2.98 -15.23 21.65
C LEU A 447 3.96 -16.39 21.86
N ASN A 448 3.76 -17.14 22.94
CA ASN A 448 4.47 -18.38 23.22
C ASN A 448 3.87 -19.55 22.40
N PRO A 449 4.53 -20.70 22.30
CA PRO A 449 3.94 -21.88 21.68
C PRO A 449 2.61 -22.24 22.34
N GLY A 450 1.57 -22.45 21.54
CA GLY A 450 0.23 -22.75 22.05
C GLY A 450 -0.88 -22.45 21.07
N LYS A 451 -2.11 -22.59 21.57
CA LYS A 451 -3.34 -22.38 20.83
C LYS A 451 -4.04 -21.09 21.27
N TYR A 452 -4.38 -20.25 20.30
CA TYR A 452 -5.03 -18.96 20.51
C TYR A 452 -6.26 -18.76 19.61
N VAL A 453 -7.28 -18.08 20.11
CA VAL A 453 -8.46 -17.65 19.37
C VAL A 453 -8.39 -16.15 19.18
N ILE A 454 -8.69 -15.70 17.97
CA ILE A 454 -8.80 -14.32 17.55
C ILE A 454 -10.27 -14.04 17.25
N ILE A 455 -10.83 -13.01 17.88
CA ILE A 455 -12.24 -12.63 17.74
C ILE A 455 -12.29 -11.19 17.23
N PRO A 456 -12.66 -10.96 15.96
CA PRO A 456 -13.02 -9.63 15.47
C PRO A 456 -14.40 -9.24 16.02
N MET A 457 -14.53 -8.00 16.46
CA MET A 457 -15.70 -7.52 17.20
C MET A 457 -16.06 -6.11 16.76
N CYS A 458 -17.35 -5.78 16.82
CA CYS A 458 -17.83 -4.39 16.86
C CYS A 458 -18.03 -3.96 18.32
N PHE A 459 -18.08 -2.66 18.60
CA PHE A 459 -18.31 -2.17 19.96
C PHE A 459 -19.75 -2.47 20.43
N HIS A 460 -20.72 -2.03 19.63
CA HIS A 460 -22.14 -2.30 19.83
C HIS A 460 -22.55 -3.57 19.08
N ALA A 461 -23.54 -4.29 19.61
CA ALA A 461 -24.33 -5.18 18.77
C ALA A 461 -25.24 -4.29 17.93
N ILE A 462 -25.32 -4.51 16.62
CA ILE A 462 -26.28 -3.80 15.78
C ILE A 462 -27.67 -4.26 16.25
N LYS A 463 -28.47 -3.35 16.82
CA LYS A 463 -29.87 -3.60 17.20
C LYS A 463 -30.76 -2.79 16.26
N ASP A 464 -31.93 -3.35 15.93
CA ASP A 464 -32.93 -2.71 15.06
C ASP A 464 -33.44 -1.35 15.59
N ASP A 465 -33.26 -1.05 16.89
CA ASP A 465 -33.89 0.09 17.58
C ASP A 465 -32.92 1.18 18.11
N ASP A 466 -31.64 1.19 17.72
CA ASP A 466 -30.71 2.22 18.22
C ASP A 466 -30.92 3.58 17.48
N GLU A 467 -32.02 4.27 17.81
CA GLU A 467 -32.09 5.74 17.76
C GLU A 467 -30.93 6.26 18.63
N TYR A 468 -29.89 6.79 17.99
CA TYR A 468 -28.91 7.60 18.69
C TYR A 468 -29.64 8.86 19.18
N GLU A 469 -30.00 8.91 20.46
CA GLU A 469 -30.25 10.19 21.12
C GLU A 469 -28.93 10.98 21.07
N ASP A 470 -28.83 11.88 20.09
CA ASP A 470 -27.80 12.92 20.09
C ASP A 470 -27.97 13.73 21.38
N ASP A 471 -26.99 13.62 22.29
CA ASP A 471 -26.88 14.49 23.47
C ASP A 471 -26.44 15.88 22.98
N ASP A 472 -27.45 16.61 22.50
CA ASP A 472 -27.35 17.91 21.84
C ASP A 472 -27.12 18.99 22.90
N SER A 473 -25.87 19.09 23.37
CA SER A 473 -25.42 20.21 24.21
C SER A 473 -24.08 20.80 23.77
N ALA A 474 -23.89 21.04 22.46
CA ALA A 474 -22.91 22.01 21.97
C ALA A 474 -23.20 22.51 20.54
N GLN A 475 -24.04 23.55 20.46
CA GLN A 475 -24.06 24.60 19.41
C GLN A 475 -23.98 24.18 17.91
N GLY A 476 -25.15 23.98 17.31
CA GLY A 476 -25.58 24.67 16.08
C GLY A 476 -24.85 24.40 14.75
N GLY A 477 -25.33 23.40 14.01
CA GLY A 477 -25.07 23.18 12.57
C GLY A 477 -26.21 22.39 11.90
N PRO A 478 -26.45 22.52 10.58
CA PRO A 478 -27.72 22.16 9.96
C PRO A 478 -27.97 20.65 9.92
N GLN A 479 -29.20 20.30 10.30
CA GLN A 479 -29.81 18.98 10.41
C GLN A 479 -29.65 18.13 9.12
N GLY A 480 -28.98 16.99 9.25
CA GLY A 480 -29.06 15.87 8.30
C GLY A 480 -30.00 14.81 8.85
N LYS A 481 -31.22 14.73 8.30
CA LYS A 481 -32.21 13.70 8.61
C LYS A 481 -31.83 12.35 8.00
N ASP A 482 -32.13 11.30 8.77
CA ASP A 482 -32.55 9.96 8.34
C ASP A 482 -31.66 9.20 7.35
N ALA A 483 -30.80 8.34 7.89
CA ALA A 483 -30.42 7.09 7.23
C ALA A 483 -30.59 5.96 8.25
N ALA A 484 -31.76 5.30 8.22
CA ALA A 484 -31.91 3.98 8.81
C ALA A 484 -30.72 3.13 8.35
N ARG A 485 -29.93 2.58 9.29
CA ARG A 485 -28.87 1.65 8.92
C ARG A 485 -29.55 0.43 8.34
N ASP A 486 -29.45 0.33 7.01
CA ASP A 486 -29.81 -0.85 6.25
C ASP A 486 -29.25 -2.09 6.97
N ASN A 487 -30.06 -3.12 7.19
CA ASN A 487 -29.70 -4.34 7.93
C ASN A 487 -28.69 -5.23 7.18
N THR A 488 -27.80 -4.59 6.41
CA THR A 488 -26.81 -5.21 5.56
C THR A 488 -25.60 -5.65 6.40
N PRO A 489 -25.17 -6.93 6.30
CA PRO A 489 -23.99 -7.40 7.01
C PRO A 489 -22.74 -6.66 6.55
N VAL A 490 -22.00 -6.08 7.49
CA VAL A 490 -20.75 -5.35 7.21
C VAL A 490 -19.60 -6.34 7.08
N PRO A 491 -18.94 -6.43 5.91
CA PRO A 491 -17.81 -7.34 5.72
C PRO A 491 -16.54 -6.78 6.38
N PHE A 492 -15.69 -7.71 6.80
CA PHE A 492 -14.36 -7.43 7.34
C PHE A 492 -13.32 -8.39 6.75
N TRP A 493 -12.06 -8.00 6.88
CA TRP A 493 -10.91 -8.85 6.59
C TRP A 493 -9.99 -8.93 7.79
N LEU A 494 -9.62 -10.15 8.15
CA LEU A 494 -8.71 -10.50 9.22
C LEU A 494 -7.39 -11.01 8.64
N SER A 495 -6.32 -10.25 8.81
CA SER A 495 -4.98 -10.58 8.33
C SER A 495 -4.06 -10.87 9.53
N VAL A 496 -3.46 -12.05 9.57
CA VAL A 496 -2.56 -12.49 10.64
C VAL A 496 -1.19 -12.80 10.08
N PHE A 497 -0.17 -12.15 10.60
CA PHE A 497 1.23 -12.32 10.22
C PHE A 497 2.03 -12.90 11.37
N SER A 498 2.92 -13.84 11.08
CA SER A 498 3.83 -14.42 12.06
C SER A 498 5.07 -14.98 11.38
N GLN A 499 6.21 -14.98 12.06
CA GLN A 499 7.45 -15.59 11.54
C GLN A 499 7.48 -17.12 11.66
N SER A 500 6.49 -17.74 12.32
CA SER A 500 6.50 -19.19 12.59
C SER A 500 5.11 -19.82 12.66
N MET A 501 4.21 -19.42 11.75
CA MET A 501 2.89 -20.02 11.66
C MET A 501 2.98 -21.39 10.99
N ARG A 502 2.51 -22.44 11.67
CA ARG A 502 2.49 -23.82 11.12
C ARG A 502 1.13 -24.24 10.55
N GLN A 503 0.04 -23.57 10.92
CA GLN A 503 -1.30 -23.94 10.48
C GLN A 503 -2.08 -22.71 9.98
N PRO A 504 -2.90 -22.85 8.93
CA PRO A 504 -3.76 -21.77 8.44
C PRO A 504 -4.85 -21.44 9.47
N LEU A 505 -5.36 -20.21 9.42
CA LEU A 505 -6.52 -19.81 10.24
C LEU A 505 -7.72 -20.67 9.88
N LYS A 506 -8.43 -21.22 10.87
CA LYS A 506 -9.71 -21.89 10.64
C LYS A 506 -10.85 -21.08 11.23
N LEU A 507 -11.89 -20.91 10.43
CA LEU A 507 -13.19 -20.37 10.84
C LEU A 507 -14.08 -21.56 11.18
N TYR A 508 -14.89 -21.42 12.24
CA TYR A 508 -15.99 -22.33 12.51
C TYR A 508 -17.22 -21.45 12.72
N SER A 509 -18.01 -21.27 11.66
CA SER A 509 -19.39 -20.79 11.77
C SER A 509 -20.33 -22.01 11.76
N ALA A 510 -21.47 -21.92 12.44
CA ALA A 510 -22.51 -22.95 12.39
C ALA A 510 -23.11 -23.12 10.98
N ASP A 511 -22.87 -22.15 10.08
CA ASP A 511 -23.41 -22.12 8.72
C ASP A 511 -22.42 -22.60 7.64
N GLU A 512 -21.16 -22.86 7.98
CA GLU A 512 -20.16 -23.42 7.03
C GLU A 512 -20.16 -24.95 7.08
N VAL A 513 -21.29 -25.55 6.68
CA VAL A 513 -21.29 -26.85 5.99
C VAL A 513 -21.52 -26.56 4.52
N GLU A 514 -20.50 -26.06 3.83
CA GLU A 514 -20.39 -26.35 2.41
C GLU A 514 -19.84 -27.76 2.29
N ILE A 515 -20.66 -28.62 1.70
CA ILE A 515 -20.30 -29.98 1.31
C ILE A 515 -19.05 -29.89 0.44
N ASP A 516 -17.95 -30.44 0.92
CA ASP A 516 -16.74 -30.70 0.15
C ASP A 516 -17.02 -31.81 -0.88
N ASP A 517 -17.79 -31.49 -1.91
CA ASP A 517 -17.86 -32.27 -3.13
C ASP A 517 -16.80 -31.71 -4.08
N HIS A 518 -15.52 -32.02 -3.85
CA HIS A 518 -14.55 -32.32 -4.91
C HIS A 518 -13.20 -32.80 -4.34
N LEU A 519 -13.18 -33.93 -3.64
CA LEU A 519 -11.97 -34.76 -3.52
C LEU A 519 -12.30 -36.27 -3.46
N SER A 520 -12.64 -36.85 -4.62
CA SER A 520 -12.28 -38.21 -5.06
C SER A 520 -12.86 -38.35 -6.48
N LEU A 521 -12.14 -38.68 -7.55
CA LEU A 521 -11.27 -39.80 -7.80
C LEU A 521 -10.35 -39.49 -8.99
N ALA A 522 -9.16 -40.09 -8.98
CA ALA A 522 -8.34 -40.26 -10.17
C ALA A 522 -9.07 -41.12 -11.22
N GLU A 523 -8.87 -40.80 -12.50
CA GLU A 523 -8.60 -41.70 -13.65
C GLU A 523 -9.15 -41.13 -14.98
N GLY A 524 -8.23 -40.85 -15.91
CA GLY A 524 -8.39 -41.21 -17.34
C GLY A 524 -9.31 -40.39 -18.27
N VAL A 525 -8.76 -40.09 -19.46
CA VAL A 525 -9.43 -40.20 -20.79
C VAL A 525 -10.37 -39.03 -21.18
N THR A 526 -9.88 -38.00 -21.90
CA THR A 526 -10.04 -37.67 -23.36
C THR A 526 -11.23 -36.80 -23.75
N GLU A 527 -11.00 -35.96 -24.79
CA GLU A 527 -11.95 -35.34 -25.76
C GLU A 527 -12.90 -34.24 -25.22
N LEU A 528 -12.83 -32.99 -25.71
CA LEU A 528 -13.33 -32.42 -26.98
C LEU A 528 -14.86 -32.50 -27.18
N GLU A 529 -15.40 -31.36 -27.62
CA GLU A 529 -16.74 -31.11 -28.22
C GLU A 529 -17.91 -30.85 -27.25
N GLU A 530 -18.43 -29.62 -27.26
CA GLU A 530 -19.69 -29.18 -27.90
C GLU A 530 -20.91 -29.43 -26.99
N ASP A 531 -21.54 -28.36 -26.50
CA ASP A 531 -22.89 -28.04 -26.99
C ASP A 531 -23.40 -26.70 -26.44
N SER A 532 -23.66 -25.80 -27.39
CA SER A 532 -24.69 -24.79 -27.30
C SER A 532 -26.07 -25.46 -27.24
N LYS A 533 -26.94 -25.09 -26.30
CA LYS A 533 -28.40 -25.11 -26.52
C LYS A 533 -29.18 -24.31 -25.48
N VAL A 534 -29.80 -23.24 -26.00
CA VAL A 534 -31.23 -22.89 -25.84
C VAL A 534 -31.76 -22.83 -24.40
N LEU A 535 -31.79 -21.61 -23.85
CA LEU A 535 -32.72 -21.24 -22.79
C LEU A 535 -34.10 -20.96 -23.42
N THR A 536 -35.05 -21.86 -23.19
CA THR A 536 -36.48 -21.57 -23.34
C THR A 536 -37.00 -20.82 -22.12
N GLU A 537 -37.68 -19.71 -22.38
CA GLU A 537 -38.53 -19.00 -21.42
C GLU A 537 -39.53 -19.97 -20.75
N ASN A 538 -39.58 -19.98 -19.41
CA ASN A 538 -40.79 -19.62 -18.66
C ASN A 538 -40.64 -19.84 -17.13
N GLN A 539 -41.22 -18.89 -16.40
CA GLN A 539 -41.65 -18.91 -14.98
C GLN A 539 -40.62 -18.51 -13.90
N VAL A 540 -40.57 -17.20 -13.62
CA VAL A 540 -40.15 -16.63 -12.33
C VAL A 540 -41.42 -16.09 -11.64
N PRO A 541 -41.77 -16.51 -10.41
CA PRO A 541 -42.75 -15.80 -9.59
C PRO A 541 -42.08 -14.54 -9.02
N GLY A 542 -42.78 -13.42 -9.10
CA GLY A 542 -42.32 -12.11 -8.64
C GLY A 542 -41.92 -12.11 -7.16
N ASN A 543 -40.64 -11.89 -6.93
CA ASN A 543 -40.12 -11.20 -5.75
C ASN A 543 -39.10 -10.22 -6.32
N ASP A 544 -39.40 -8.93 -6.24
CA ASP A 544 -38.44 -7.88 -6.59
C ASP A 544 -37.23 -8.04 -5.66
N PRO A 545 -36.01 -8.36 -6.17
CA PRO A 545 -34.82 -8.23 -5.36
C PRO A 545 -34.60 -6.74 -5.14
N GLU A 546 -34.42 -6.33 -3.88
CA GLU A 546 -34.02 -4.97 -3.53
C GLU A 546 -32.85 -4.51 -4.40
N PRO A 547 -32.81 -3.21 -4.77
CA PRO A 547 -31.82 -2.71 -5.71
C PRO A 547 -30.44 -2.78 -5.06
N MET A 548 -29.70 -3.85 -5.34
CA MET A 548 -28.26 -3.92 -5.17
C MET A 548 -27.69 -2.63 -5.76
N ASN A 549 -27.08 -1.78 -4.92
CA ASN A 549 -26.63 -0.44 -5.27
C ASN A 549 -25.87 -0.51 -6.61
N ALA A 550 -26.52 -0.06 -7.70
CA ALA A 550 -26.04 -0.28 -9.05
C ALA A 550 -24.63 0.29 -9.26
N THR A 551 -24.27 1.28 -8.45
CA THR A 551 -22.95 1.90 -8.36
C THR A 551 -21.87 0.91 -7.91
N LEU A 552 -22.12 0.14 -6.84
CA LEU A 552 -21.17 -0.86 -6.30
C LEU A 552 -20.98 -2.03 -7.27
N ALA A 553 -22.06 -2.45 -7.93
CA ALA A 553 -21.99 -3.47 -8.99
C ALA A 553 -21.15 -2.97 -10.19
N LEU A 554 -21.31 -1.71 -10.57
CA LEU A 554 -20.58 -1.08 -11.67
C LEU A 554 -19.10 -0.85 -11.35
N GLU A 555 -18.75 -0.49 -10.13
CA GLU A 555 -17.36 -0.33 -9.67
C GLU A 555 -16.62 -1.68 -9.62
N ALA A 556 -17.28 -2.71 -9.09
CA ALA A 556 -16.76 -4.07 -9.11
C ALA A 556 -16.54 -4.58 -10.55
N LEU A 557 -17.49 -4.29 -11.45
CA LEU A 557 -17.36 -4.61 -12.88
C LEU A 557 -16.26 -3.81 -13.57
N SER A 558 -16.06 -2.53 -13.23
CA SER A 558 -14.98 -1.70 -13.79
C SER A 558 -13.60 -2.22 -13.38
N SER A 559 -13.43 -2.55 -12.09
CA SER A 559 -12.23 -3.20 -11.57
C SER A 559 -11.98 -4.54 -12.27
N LEU A 560 -13.02 -5.38 -12.40
CA LEU A 560 -12.93 -6.68 -13.06
C LEU A 560 -12.59 -6.56 -14.55
N VAL A 561 -13.15 -5.57 -15.25
CA VAL A 561 -12.81 -5.28 -16.65
C VAL A 561 -11.36 -4.84 -16.77
N GLY A 562 -10.87 -4.01 -15.85
CA GLY A 562 -9.46 -3.64 -15.76
C GLY A 562 -8.55 -4.87 -15.60
N ASP A 563 -8.87 -5.74 -14.63
CA ASP A 563 -8.10 -6.95 -14.34
C ASP A 563 -8.14 -7.96 -15.49
N MET A 564 -9.32 -8.20 -16.07
CA MET A 564 -9.48 -9.04 -17.25
C MET A 564 -8.69 -8.49 -18.44
N TRP A 565 -8.66 -7.16 -18.63
CA TRP A 565 -7.94 -6.54 -19.73
C TRP A 565 -6.42 -6.71 -19.58
N VAL A 566 -5.88 -6.55 -18.37
CA VAL A 566 -4.46 -6.83 -18.06
C VAL A 566 -4.13 -8.30 -18.36
N ILE A 567 -4.98 -9.23 -17.94
CA ILE A 567 -4.78 -10.67 -18.20
C ILE A 567 -4.81 -10.97 -19.70
N VAL A 568 -5.81 -10.47 -20.44
CA VAL A 568 -5.92 -10.66 -21.89
C VAL A 568 -4.69 -10.12 -22.62
N ARG A 569 -4.16 -8.96 -22.20
CA ARG A 569 -2.94 -8.40 -22.78
C ARG A 569 -1.69 -9.20 -22.43
N ALA A 570 -1.56 -9.67 -21.20
CA ALA A 570 -0.47 -10.58 -20.82
C ALA A 570 -0.50 -11.86 -21.67
N LEU A 571 -1.69 -12.40 -21.94
CA LEU A 571 -1.88 -13.56 -22.82
C LEU A 571 -1.55 -13.24 -24.28
N GLN A 572 -1.93 -12.06 -24.80
CA GLN A 572 -1.58 -11.62 -26.15
C GLN A 572 -0.07 -11.43 -26.31
N ALA A 573 0.60 -10.78 -25.37
CA ALA A 573 2.06 -10.63 -25.37
C ALA A 573 2.77 -11.99 -25.30
N ARG A 574 2.23 -12.94 -24.53
CA ARG A 574 2.74 -14.33 -24.48
C ARG A 574 2.51 -15.06 -25.80
N LYS A 575 1.36 -14.87 -26.45
CA LYS A 575 1.05 -15.42 -27.78
C LYS A 575 2.04 -14.88 -28.81
N GLU A 576 2.27 -13.57 -28.87
CA GLU A 576 3.23 -12.95 -29.80
C GLU A 576 4.65 -13.50 -29.60
N LYS A 577 5.09 -13.63 -28.33
CA LYS A 577 6.39 -14.21 -28.01
C LYS A 577 6.50 -15.68 -28.40
N LEU A 578 5.42 -16.46 -28.30
CA LEU A 578 5.37 -17.84 -28.77
C LEU A 578 5.36 -17.91 -30.30
N SER A 579 4.58 -17.06 -30.98
CA SER A 579 4.56 -16.98 -32.45
C SER A 579 5.95 -16.67 -33.01
N ALA A 580 6.66 -15.70 -32.43
CA ALA A 580 8.04 -15.39 -32.82
C ALA A 580 9.00 -16.58 -32.63
N LYS A 581 8.82 -17.37 -31.56
CA LYS A 581 9.61 -18.60 -31.37
C LYS A 581 9.27 -19.68 -32.39
N VAL A 582 8.00 -19.85 -32.74
CA VAL A 582 7.57 -20.81 -33.76
C VAL A 582 8.15 -20.43 -35.12
N GLU A 583 8.15 -19.15 -35.47
CA GLU A 583 8.73 -18.67 -36.74
C GLU A 583 10.24 -18.96 -36.83
N VAL A 584 10.99 -18.75 -35.75
CA VAL A 584 12.42 -19.12 -35.68
C VAL A 584 12.64 -20.63 -35.82
N LEU A 585 11.79 -21.45 -35.21
CA LEU A 585 11.88 -22.92 -35.33
C LEU A 585 11.54 -23.40 -36.75
N LEU A 586 10.55 -22.78 -37.41
CA LEU A 586 10.20 -23.07 -38.81
C LEU A 586 11.34 -22.69 -39.76
N GLN A 587 11.98 -21.55 -39.56
CA GLN A 587 13.15 -21.15 -40.35
C GLN A 587 14.31 -22.13 -40.17
N ARG A 588 14.54 -22.62 -38.95
CA ARG A 588 15.57 -23.63 -38.66
C ARG A 588 15.25 -24.98 -39.32
N ALA A 589 14.01 -25.45 -39.20
CA ALA A 589 13.58 -26.70 -39.83
C ALA A 589 13.67 -26.63 -41.37
N ALA A 590 13.34 -25.48 -41.97
CA ALA A 590 13.50 -25.25 -43.40
C ALA A 590 14.97 -25.28 -43.83
N ALA A 591 15.88 -24.73 -43.02
CA ALA A 591 17.32 -24.78 -43.29
C ALA A 591 17.86 -26.22 -43.20
N GLU A 592 17.48 -26.97 -42.17
CA GLU A 592 17.87 -28.38 -42.00
C GLU A 592 17.32 -29.26 -43.15
N ALA A 593 16.09 -29.00 -43.62
CA ALA A 593 15.51 -29.70 -44.77
C ALA A 593 16.22 -29.35 -46.09
N ALA A 594 16.63 -28.10 -46.28
CA ALA A 594 17.40 -27.68 -47.44
C ALA A 594 18.81 -28.31 -47.46
N GLU A 595 19.45 -28.43 -46.30
CA GLU A 595 20.75 -29.09 -46.14
C GLU A 595 20.64 -30.60 -46.43
N ALA A 596 19.59 -31.26 -45.93
CA ALA A 596 19.32 -32.67 -46.21
C ALA A 596 19.02 -32.91 -47.71
N ALA A 597 18.25 -32.02 -48.35
CA ALA A 597 17.99 -32.11 -49.79
C ALA A 597 19.25 -31.89 -50.63
N ALA A 598 20.13 -30.97 -50.22
CA ALA A 598 21.43 -30.76 -50.88
C ALA A 598 22.36 -31.97 -50.72
N ALA A 599 22.37 -32.62 -49.56
CA ALA A 599 23.12 -33.84 -49.32
C ALA A 599 22.61 -35.01 -50.19
N ALA A 600 21.29 -35.18 -50.29
CA ALA A 600 20.67 -36.21 -51.13
C ALA A 600 20.95 -35.99 -52.64
N ALA A 601 20.92 -34.74 -53.11
CA ALA A 601 21.27 -34.41 -54.49
C ALA A 601 22.74 -34.69 -54.82
N LEU A 602 23.64 -34.59 -53.83
CA LEU A 602 25.06 -34.96 -53.96
C LEU A 602 25.27 -36.48 -54.05
N GLU A 603 24.40 -37.30 -53.43
CA GLU A 603 24.43 -38.76 -53.56
C GLU A 603 23.86 -39.24 -54.91
N GLU A 604 22.82 -38.58 -55.45
CA GLU A 604 22.24 -38.93 -56.76
C GLU A 604 23.12 -38.50 -57.95
N THR A 605 23.97 -37.49 -57.79
CA THR A 605 24.85 -37.00 -58.86
C THR A 605 26.19 -37.72 -58.95
N GLY A 606 26.34 -38.88 -58.29
CA GLY A 606 27.55 -39.71 -58.24
C GLY A 606 28.35 -39.79 -59.55
N HIS A 607 29.24 -38.81 -59.72
CA HIS A 607 30.36 -38.76 -60.64
C HIS A 607 31.41 -37.77 -60.15
#